data_AF-A0A522QB42-F1
#
_entry.id   AF-A0A522QB42-F1
#
_cell.length_a   1.000
_cell.length_b   1.000
_cell.length_c   1.000
_cell.angle_alpha   90.00
_cell.angle_beta   90.00
_cell.angle_gamma   90.00
#
_symmetry.space_group_name_H-M   'P 1'
#
loop_
_entity.id
_entity.type
_entity.pdbx_description
1 polymer ?
#
loop_
_entity_poly.entity_id
_entity_poly.type
_entity_poly.pdbx_seq_one_letter_code
_entity_poly.pdbx_strand_id
1 'polypeptide(L)'
;MIVAAPMSAGGGAGALDVGLFRVTDGQPVFLSDLSVNGGVESVRIDGGRLFVISAAYRGSDRLCCPSGIRTWTYGIIRGAPVLLQSNVTWRSPAVTATVQAAPQRVPATQPPPIAAATRTPLLRSTAPHESPAPPLPSTLPAPAGSDCTPATIYAVAADGSTIDTTDGSVYSVAPAELTISQQWSRGQSVLVCANELINEDRAGQRVGVHSNSTI
;
A
#
# COMPACT_ATOMS: atom_id res chain seq x y z
N MET A 1 12.20 31.85 -0.91
CA MET A 1 12.06 30.62 -0.06
C MET A 1 11.26 29.59 -0.84
N ILE A 2 11.56 28.29 -0.75
CA ILE A 2 10.67 27.24 -1.29
C ILE A 2 9.86 26.67 -0.14
N VAL A 3 8.56 26.50 -0.34
CA VAL A 3 7.64 25.85 0.60
C VAL A 3 6.91 24.74 -0.12
N ALA A 4 6.50 23.73 0.64
CA ALA A 4 5.66 22.65 0.15
C ALA A 4 4.36 22.63 0.96
N ALA A 5 3.24 22.47 0.28
CA ALA A 5 1.93 22.42 0.91
C ALA A 5 1.12 21.25 0.36
N PRO A 6 0.38 20.51 1.21
CA PRO A 6 -0.55 19.51 0.73
C PRO A 6 -1.67 20.21 -0.07
N MET A 7 -1.85 19.75 -1.30
CA MET A 7 -2.94 20.11 -2.19
C MET A 7 -3.90 18.91 -2.26
N SER A 8 -5.20 19.19 -2.36
CA SER A 8 -6.33 18.24 -2.36
C SER A 8 -6.01 16.73 -2.47
N ALA A 9 -6.55 15.92 -1.56
CA ALA A 9 -6.57 14.47 -1.71
C ALA A 9 -7.61 14.07 -2.79
N GLY A 10 -7.16 13.90 -4.03
CA GLY A 10 -8.00 13.42 -5.12
C GLY A 10 -8.39 11.95 -4.93
N GLY A 11 -9.59 11.71 -4.39
CA GLY A 11 -10.42 10.52 -4.64
C GLY A 11 -9.88 9.12 -4.27
N GLY A 12 -10.52 8.48 -3.28
CA GLY A 12 -10.68 7.02 -3.16
C GLY A 12 -9.47 6.17 -2.75
N ALA A 13 -8.26 6.49 -3.21
CA ALA A 13 -7.06 5.67 -3.00
C ALA A 13 -6.05 6.28 -2.00
N GLY A 14 -6.36 7.46 -1.45
CA GLY A 14 -5.47 8.15 -0.51
C GLY A 14 -4.23 8.76 -1.16
N ALA A 15 -4.27 9.05 -2.46
CA ALA A 15 -3.26 9.87 -3.11
C ALA A 15 -3.44 11.33 -2.66
N LEU A 16 -2.33 11.98 -2.34
CA LEU A 16 -2.30 13.40 -1.98
C LEU A 16 -1.25 14.09 -2.83
N ASP A 17 -1.65 15.20 -3.44
CA ASP A 17 -0.75 16.01 -4.24
C ASP A 17 -0.04 17.00 -3.33
N VAL A 18 1.26 17.18 -3.49
CA VAL A 18 2.06 18.15 -2.75
C VAL A 18 2.47 19.24 -3.72
N GLY A 19 2.00 20.45 -3.49
CA GLY A 19 2.38 21.63 -4.27
C GLY A 19 3.67 22.22 -3.76
N LEU A 20 4.61 22.47 -4.66
CA LEU A 20 5.84 23.21 -4.42
C LEU A 20 5.64 24.65 -4.87
N PHE A 21 5.95 25.58 -3.98
CA PHE A 21 5.82 27.02 -4.24
C PHE A 21 7.14 27.72 -3.94
N ARG A 22 7.53 28.65 -4.81
CA ARG A 22 8.55 29.64 -4.52
C ARG A 22 7.89 30.89 -3.96
N VAL A 23 8.20 31.23 -2.72
CA VAL A 23 7.82 32.52 -2.12
C VAL A 23 8.90 33.55 -2.45
N THR A 24 8.53 34.54 -3.26
CA THR A 24 9.33 35.71 -3.62
C THR A 24 8.52 36.96 -3.27
N ASP A 25 9.11 37.90 -2.53
CA ASP A 25 8.42 39.14 -2.11
C ASP A 25 7.06 38.91 -1.43
N GLY A 26 6.96 37.83 -0.64
CA GLY A 26 5.74 37.45 0.07
C GLY A 26 4.66 36.81 -0.81
N GLN A 27 4.88 36.66 -2.12
CA GLN A 27 3.93 36.04 -3.03
C GLN A 27 4.35 34.60 -3.37
N PRO A 28 3.48 33.60 -3.15
CA PRO A 28 3.75 32.23 -3.56
C PRO A 28 3.56 32.07 -5.09
N VAL A 29 4.60 31.61 -5.77
CA VAL A 29 4.58 31.22 -7.18
C VAL A 29 4.63 29.70 -7.25
N PHE A 30 3.63 29.09 -7.86
CA PHE A 30 3.60 27.63 -8.08
C PHE A 30 4.77 27.20 -8.97
N LEU A 31 5.47 26.13 -8.57
CA LEU A 31 6.58 25.56 -9.33
C LEU A 31 6.21 24.23 -9.96
N SER A 32 5.66 23.32 -9.15
CA SER A 32 5.40 21.93 -9.53
C SER A 32 4.49 21.27 -8.49
N ASP A 33 3.82 20.20 -8.88
CA ASP A 33 3.12 19.28 -8.00
C ASP A 33 3.87 17.94 -7.93
N LEU A 34 3.62 17.21 -6.86
CA LEU A 34 4.12 15.88 -6.62
C LEU A 34 2.96 15.03 -6.12
N SER A 35 2.54 14.04 -6.90
CA SER A 35 1.54 13.09 -6.44
C SER A 35 2.20 11.99 -5.62
N VAL A 36 1.78 11.84 -4.37
CA VAL A 36 2.29 10.80 -3.46
C VAL A 36 1.15 9.85 -3.11
N ASN A 37 1.43 8.55 -3.26
CA ASN A 37 0.47 7.51 -2.92
C ASN A 37 0.50 7.19 -1.43
N GLY A 38 -0.68 7.01 -0.85
CA GLY A 38 -0.84 6.80 0.58
C GLY A 38 -0.95 8.14 1.32
N GLY A 39 -1.82 8.17 2.32
CA GLY A 39 -2.08 9.39 3.09
C GLY A 39 -0.78 10.01 3.59
N VAL A 40 -0.56 11.29 3.26
CA VAL A 40 0.61 12.05 3.67
C VAL A 40 0.43 12.46 5.14
N GLU A 41 1.40 12.06 5.95
CA GLU A 41 1.44 12.36 7.39
C GLU A 41 2.19 13.67 7.64
N SER A 42 3.30 13.91 6.93
CA SER A 42 4.02 15.18 7.02
C SER A 42 4.81 15.49 5.76
N VAL A 43 5.03 16.80 5.54
CA VAL A 43 5.86 17.34 4.47
C VAL A 43 6.81 18.34 5.10
N ARG A 44 8.12 18.21 4.82
CA ARG A 44 9.13 19.16 5.29
C ARG A 44 10.20 19.39 4.25
N ILE A 45 10.78 20.59 4.24
CA ILE A 45 11.96 20.91 3.43
C ILE A 45 13.12 21.15 4.38
N ASP A 46 14.22 20.43 4.18
CA ASP A 46 15.41 20.52 5.02
C ASP A 46 16.67 20.31 4.16
N GLY A 47 17.68 21.18 4.31
CA GLY A 47 18.91 21.11 3.53
C GLY A 47 18.73 21.11 1.99
N GLY A 48 17.68 21.76 1.48
CA GLY A 48 17.35 21.76 0.04
C GLY A 48 16.69 20.47 -0.47
N ARG A 49 16.33 19.55 0.42
CA ARG A 49 15.60 18.32 0.12
C ARG A 49 14.17 18.41 0.63
N LEU A 50 13.23 17.89 -0.15
CA LEU A 50 11.85 17.70 0.24
C LEU A 50 11.69 16.29 0.81
N PHE A 51 11.21 16.21 2.04
CA PHE A 51 10.86 14.95 2.69
C PHE A 51 9.34 14.86 2.78
N VAL A 52 8.79 13.75 2.28
CA VAL A 52 7.37 13.42 2.43
C VAL A 52 7.27 12.13 3.23
N ILE A 53 6.54 12.16 4.33
CA ILE A 53 6.24 10.97 5.13
C ILE A 53 4.80 10.59 4.84
N SER A 54 4.57 9.33 4.50
CA SER A 54 3.27 8.80 4.10
C SER A 54 3.03 7.43 4.73
N ALA A 55 1.77 7.02 4.80
CA ALA A 55 1.39 5.68 5.22
C ALA A 55 1.87 4.62 4.20
N ALA A 56 2.48 3.53 4.69
CA ALA A 56 2.83 2.37 3.87
C ALA A 56 1.92 1.19 4.21
N TYR A 57 1.44 0.48 3.18
CA TYR A 57 0.52 -0.64 3.31
C TYR A 57 1.15 -1.91 2.74
N ARG A 58 1.09 -3.00 3.51
CA ARG A 58 1.31 -4.36 2.99
C ARG A 58 0.11 -4.79 2.16
N GLY A 59 0.29 -5.84 1.35
CA GLY A 59 -0.83 -6.48 0.65
C GLY A 59 -1.92 -7.00 1.60
N SER A 60 -1.57 -7.31 2.85
CA SER A 60 -2.51 -7.75 3.91
C SER A 60 -3.23 -6.61 4.62
N ASP A 61 -2.79 -5.36 4.43
CA ASP A 61 -3.29 -4.24 5.21
C ASP A 61 -4.64 -3.77 4.70
N ARG A 62 -5.51 -3.37 5.64
CA ARG A 62 -6.73 -2.65 5.31
C ARG A 62 -6.41 -1.18 5.07
N LEU A 63 -7.16 -0.51 4.21
CA LEU A 63 -6.97 0.92 3.90
C LEU A 63 -7.02 1.85 5.13
N CYS A 64 -7.70 1.43 6.20
CA CYS A 64 -7.74 2.18 7.47
C CYS A 64 -6.44 2.12 8.27
N CYS A 65 -5.60 1.13 7.98
CA CYS A 65 -4.76 0.52 8.99
C CYS A 65 -3.38 0.17 8.38
N PRO A 66 -2.59 1.19 8.00
CA PRO A 66 -1.25 0.98 7.47
C PRO A 66 -0.35 0.33 8.52
N SER A 67 0.38 -0.71 8.13
CA SER A 67 1.37 -1.37 9.00
C SER A 67 2.76 -0.74 8.91
N GLY A 68 2.97 0.26 8.05
CA GLY A 68 4.26 0.91 7.89
C GLY A 68 4.18 2.41 7.65
N ILE A 69 5.36 3.02 7.65
CA ILE A 69 5.58 4.43 7.30
C ILE A 69 6.60 4.45 6.16
N ARG A 70 6.31 5.21 5.11
CA ARG A 70 7.22 5.45 3.99
C ARG A 70 7.72 6.88 4.02
N THR A 71 9.04 7.05 3.95
CA THR A 71 9.70 8.33 3.79
C THR A 71 10.23 8.45 2.37
N TRP A 72 9.75 9.45 1.65
CA TRP A 72 10.21 9.85 0.34
C TRP A 72 11.16 11.03 0.48
N THR A 73 12.32 10.97 -0.16
CA THR A 73 13.28 12.07 -0.21
C THR A 73 13.46 12.53 -1.63
N TYR A 74 13.14 13.79 -1.90
CA TYR A 74 13.29 14.43 -3.21
C TYR A 74 14.35 15.53 -3.15
N GLY A 75 15.12 15.66 -4.22
CA GLY A 75 15.96 16.82 -4.50
C GLY A 75 15.21 17.80 -5.39
N ILE A 76 15.40 19.10 -5.21
CA ILE A 76 14.80 20.10 -6.10
C ILE A 76 15.82 20.47 -7.18
N ILE A 77 15.62 19.95 -8.40
CA ILE A 77 16.50 20.23 -9.54
C ILE A 77 15.72 21.11 -10.52
N ARG A 78 16.22 22.34 -10.75
CA ARG A 78 15.59 23.32 -11.64
C ARG A 78 14.11 23.61 -11.31
N GLY A 79 13.72 23.50 -10.04
CA GLY A 79 12.35 23.78 -9.57
C GLY A 79 11.40 22.59 -9.62
N ALA A 80 11.86 21.42 -10.07
CA ALA A 80 11.10 20.18 -10.04
C ALA A 80 11.64 19.23 -8.96
N PRO A 81 10.76 18.51 -8.23
CA PRO A 81 11.18 17.45 -7.32
C PRO A 81 11.64 16.23 -8.13
N VAL A 82 12.81 15.71 -7.80
CA VAL A 82 13.36 14.47 -8.35
C VAL A 82 13.52 13.50 -7.19
N LEU A 83 12.90 12.32 -7.29
CA LEU A 83 13.00 11.30 -6.26
C LEU A 83 14.46 10.85 -6.14
N LEU A 84 15.03 10.99 -4.95
CA LEU A 84 16.40 10.57 -4.65
C LEU A 84 16.43 9.25 -3.89
N GLN A 85 15.42 9.02 -3.05
CA GLN A 85 15.36 7.83 -2.20
C GLN A 85 13.93 7.60 -1.70
N SER A 86 13.54 6.33 -1.57
CA SER A 86 12.36 5.92 -0.81
C SER A 86 12.74 4.88 0.25
N ASN A 87 12.23 5.02 1.47
CA ASN A 87 12.46 4.06 2.54
C ASN A 87 11.14 3.71 3.22
N VAL A 88 10.91 2.41 3.43
CA VAL A 88 9.76 1.91 4.18
C VAL A 88 10.21 1.32 5.51
N THR A 89 9.59 1.77 6.59
CA THR A 89 9.74 1.17 7.91
C THR A 89 8.43 0.48 8.28
N TRP A 90 8.47 -0.85 8.38
CA TRP A 90 7.33 -1.65 8.80
C TRP A 90 7.28 -1.74 10.33
N ARG A 91 6.11 -1.54 10.91
CA ARG A 91 5.86 -1.88 12.31
C ARG A 91 5.84 -3.39 12.44
N SER A 92 6.60 -3.94 13.37
CA SER A 92 6.48 -5.36 13.71
C SER A 92 5.04 -5.62 14.16
N PRO A 93 4.40 -6.72 13.70
CA PRO A 93 3.12 -7.11 14.28
C PRO A 93 3.36 -7.29 15.78
N ALA A 94 2.63 -6.54 16.59
CA ALA A 94 2.58 -6.83 18.01
C ALA A 94 2.11 -8.29 18.11
N VAL A 95 2.99 -9.17 18.59
CA VAL A 95 2.58 -10.49 19.02
C VAL A 95 1.63 -10.23 20.17
N THR A 96 0.34 -10.21 19.89
CA THR A 96 -0.68 -10.23 20.93
C THR A 96 -0.48 -11.55 21.64
N ALA A 97 0.33 -11.54 22.70
CA ALA A 97 0.35 -12.62 23.64
C ALA A 97 -1.08 -12.73 24.15
N THR A 98 -1.80 -13.73 23.66
CA THR A 98 -3.04 -14.19 24.27
C THR A 98 -2.66 -14.58 25.68
N VAL A 99 -2.83 -13.64 26.62
CA VAL A 99 -2.91 -13.97 28.04
C VAL A 99 -4.17 -14.82 28.12
N GLN A 100 -3.98 -16.13 28.06
CA GLN A 100 -5.02 -17.10 28.33
C GLN A 100 -5.37 -16.89 29.80
N ALA A 101 -6.36 -16.02 30.05
CA ALA A 101 -6.94 -15.84 31.35
C ALA A 101 -7.47 -17.21 31.76
N ALA A 102 -6.79 -17.84 32.71
CA ALA A 102 -7.27 -19.05 33.36
C ALA A 102 -8.71 -18.77 33.84
N PRO A 103 -9.68 -19.67 33.60
CA PRO A 103 -11.03 -19.47 34.05
C PRO A 103 -11.02 -19.38 35.58
N GLN A 104 -11.22 -18.17 36.11
CA GLN A 104 -11.54 -18.00 37.52
C GLN A 104 -12.88 -18.68 37.77
N ARG A 105 -12.85 -19.78 38.55
CA ARG A 105 -14.04 -20.37 39.16
C ARG A 105 -14.73 -19.31 40.00
N VAL A 106 -15.86 -18.82 39.51
CA VAL A 106 -16.82 -18.08 40.34
C VAL A 106 -17.52 -19.10 41.26
N PRO A 107 -17.59 -18.88 42.59
CA PRO A 107 -18.41 -19.71 43.47
C PRO A 107 -19.89 -19.60 43.09
N ALA A 108 -20.56 -20.75 43.00
CA ALA A 108 -21.96 -20.84 42.63
C ALA A 108 -22.87 -20.20 43.71
N THR A 109 -23.52 -19.10 43.36
CA THR A 109 -24.69 -18.60 44.10
C THR A 109 -25.94 -19.23 43.49
N GLN A 110 -26.59 -20.08 44.28
CA GLN A 110 -27.78 -20.85 43.92
C GLN A 110 -29.02 -19.92 43.85
N PRO A 111 -29.81 -19.88 42.75
CA PRO A 111 -31.11 -19.23 42.75
C PRO A 111 -32.23 -20.18 43.19
N PRO A 112 -33.33 -19.68 43.79
CA PRO A 112 -34.47 -20.50 44.21
C PRO A 112 -35.35 -20.95 43.01
N PRO A 113 -36.16 -22.01 43.17
CA PRO A 113 -36.89 -22.62 42.07
C PRO A 113 -38.30 -22.04 41.94
N ILE A 114 -38.70 -21.58 40.75
CA ILE A 114 -40.12 -21.39 40.43
C ILE A 114 -40.42 -21.87 39.00
N ALA A 115 -41.25 -22.92 38.99
CA ALA A 115 -42.30 -23.33 38.06
C ALA A 115 -42.12 -23.25 36.53
N ALA A 116 -42.44 -24.40 35.93
CA ALA A 116 -42.52 -24.67 34.51
C ALA A 116 -43.58 -23.86 33.75
N ALA A 117 -43.27 -23.53 32.49
CA ALA A 117 -44.28 -23.40 31.45
C ALA A 117 -43.71 -23.79 30.08
N THR A 118 -44.26 -24.88 29.56
CA THR A 118 -44.73 -25.06 28.18
C THR A 118 -43.76 -24.90 27.01
N ARG A 119 -43.43 -26.05 26.41
CA ARG A 119 -42.88 -26.21 25.06
C ARG A 119 -43.85 -25.67 24.00
N THR A 120 -43.32 -24.90 23.05
CA THR A 120 -43.74 -24.96 21.64
C THR A 120 -42.50 -24.74 20.76
N PRO A 121 -42.19 -25.62 19.79
CA PRO A 121 -41.12 -25.43 18.83
C PRO A 121 -41.66 -24.74 17.57
N LEU A 122 -40.81 -23.93 16.92
CA LEU A 122 -40.72 -23.64 15.48
C LEU A 122 -40.37 -22.16 15.22
N LEU A 123 -39.10 -21.92 14.88
CA LEU A 123 -38.72 -21.37 13.58
C LEU A 123 -37.20 -21.48 13.44
N ARG A 124 -36.79 -22.34 12.49
CA ARG A 124 -35.42 -22.49 12.00
C ARG A 124 -34.89 -21.12 11.60
N SER A 125 -33.93 -20.59 12.35
CA SER A 125 -33.03 -19.56 11.85
C SER A 125 -32.08 -20.26 10.87
N THR A 126 -32.24 -19.95 9.58
CA THR A 126 -31.28 -20.28 8.54
C THR A 126 -29.92 -19.72 8.93
N ALA A 127 -28.93 -20.60 9.07
CA ALA A 127 -27.53 -20.23 9.14
C ALA A 127 -27.16 -19.37 7.90
N PRO A 128 -26.24 -18.41 8.02
CA PRO A 128 -25.60 -17.85 6.85
C PRO A 128 -24.94 -19.01 6.10
N HIS A 129 -25.23 -19.09 4.81
CA HIS A 129 -24.63 -20.03 3.90
C HIS A 129 -23.13 -19.73 3.87
N GLU A 130 -22.35 -20.52 4.62
CA GLU A 130 -20.92 -20.61 4.50
C GLU A 130 -20.64 -21.18 3.11
N SER A 131 -20.39 -20.28 2.16
CA SER A 131 -19.95 -20.64 0.83
C SER A 131 -18.48 -21.04 0.96
N PRO A 132 -18.10 -22.31 0.73
CA PRO A 132 -16.70 -22.69 0.74
C PRO A 132 -16.01 -21.92 -0.40
N ALA A 133 -15.06 -21.07 -0.02
CA ALA A 133 -14.15 -20.49 -1.00
C ALA A 133 -13.51 -21.64 -1.80
N PRO A 134 -13.50 -21.57 -3.14
CA PRO A 134 -12.81 -22.59 -3.92
C PRO A 134 -11.34 -22.62 -3.49
N PRO A 135 -10.74 -23.81 -3.29
CA PRO A 135 -9.32 -23.89 -2.99
C PRO A 135 -8.55 -23.24 -4.15
N LEU A 136 -7.86 -22.15 -3.86
CA LEU A 136 -6.85 -21.60 -4.76
C LEU A 136 -5.88 -22.74 -5.10
N PRO A 137 -5.62 -23.05 -6.37
CA PRO A 137 -4.55 -23.98 -6.71
C PRO A 137 -3.25 -23.37 -6.20
N SER A 138 -2.73 -23.97 -5.13
CA SER A 138 -1.35 -23.79 -4.70
C SER A 138 -0.44 -24.31 -5.81
N THR A 139 0.75 -23.70 -5.90
CA THR A 139 1.87 -24.09 -6.77
C THR A 139 1.65 -23.92 -8.27
N LEU A 140 1.78 -22.67 -8.74
CA LEU A 140 2.51 -22.44 -9.98
C LEU A 140 3.95 -22.95 -9.76
N PRO A 141 4.49 -23.83 -10.62
CA PRO A 141 5.90 -24.19 -10.56
C PRO A 141 6.72 -22.92 -10.80
N ALA A 142 7.61 -22.61 -9.85
CA ALA A 142 8.63 -21.59 -10.07
C ALA A 142 9.37 -21.95 -11.37
N PRO A 143 9.40 -21.06 -12.39
CA PRO A 143 10.29 -21.27 -13.50
C PRO A 143 11.72 -21.26 -12.94
N ALA A 144 12.37 -22.41 -13.00
CA ALA A 144 13.80 -22.51 -12.79
C ALA A 144 14.48 -21.64 -13.86
N GLY A 145 15.19 -20.59 -13.42
CA GLY A 145 16.11 -19.84 -14.28
C GLY A 145 15.80 -18.37 -14.54
N SER A 146 15.49 -17.59 -13.50
CA SER A 146 15.83 -16.17 -13.44
C SER A 146 15.63 -15.66 -12.00
N ASP A 147 16.54 -14.84 -11.49
CA ASP A 147 16.52 -14.27 -10.13
C ASP A 147 15.37 -13.26 -9.97
N CYS A 148 14.13 -13.75 -10.06
CA CYS A 148 12.94 -12.94 -10.00
C CYS A 148 12.13 -13.26 -8.75
N THR A 149 11.75 -12.24 -8.00
CA THR A 149 10.93 -12.35 -6.79
C THR A 149 9.49 -11.94 -7.10
N PRO A 150 8.47 -12.71 -6.70
CA PRO A 150 7.08 -12.30 -6.88
C PRO A 150 6.74 -11.11 -5.97
N ALA A 151 6.07 -10.11 -6.54
CA ALA A 151 5.53 -8.96 -5.84
C ALA A 151 4.15 -8.59 -6.41
N THR A 152 3.52 -7.57 -5.84
CA THR A 152 2.28 -6.99 -6.38
C THR A 152 2.44 -5.50 -6.54
N ILE A 153 1.81 -4.94 -7.56
CA ILE A 153 1.80 -3.49 -7.79
C ILE A 153 1.00 -2.85 -6.67
N TYR A 154 1.63 -1.97 -5.92
CA TYR A 154 0.97 -1.11 -4.97
C TYR A 154 0.36 0.10 -5.67
N ALA A 155 1.15 0.78 -6.50
CA ALA A 155 0.70 1.93 -7.27
C ALA A 155 1.56 2.13 -8.52
N VAL A 156 1.00 2.83 -9.49
CA VAL A 156 1.70 3.32 -10.69
C VAL A 156 1.54 4.84 -10.71
N ALA A 157 2.61 5.57 -10.98
CA ALA A 157 2.51 7.03 -11.16
C ALA A 157 1.57 7.37 -12.33
N ALA A 158 0.89 8.51 -12.26
CA ALA A 158 -0.09 8.91 -13.28
C ALA A 158 0.52 9.02 -14.69
N ASP A 159 1.82 9.36 -14.78
CA ASP A 159 2.58 9.43 -16.02
C ASP A 159 3.21 8.08 -16.43
N GLY A 160 3.10 7.04 -15.60
CA GLY A 160 3.73 5.73 -15.79
C GLY A 160 5.22 5.68 -15.44
N SER A 161 5.82 6.79 -15.00
CA SER A 161 7.28 6.88 -14.83
C SER A 161 7.83 6.01 -13.71
N THR A 162 6.98 5.64 -12.74
CA THR A 162 7.37 4.81 -11.60
C THR A 162 6.31 3.81 -11.24
N ILE A 163 6.77 2.64 -10.78
CA ILE A 163 5.93 1.56 -10.29
C ILE A 163 6.38 1.25 -8.86
N ASP A 164 5.44 1.37 -7.93
CA ASP A 164 5.64 1.01 -6.54
C ASP A 164 5.09 -0.40 -6.31
N THR A 165 5.86 -1.24 -5.63
CA THR A 165 5.48 -2.61 -5.35
C THR A 165 5.31 -2.85 -3.86
N THR A 166 4.57 -3.91 -3.51
CA THR A 166 4.28 -4.25 -2.11
C THR A 166 5.49 -4.74 -1.31
N ASP A 167 6.62 -5.01 -1.98
CA ASP A 167 7.90 -5.27 -1.29
C ASP A 167 8.54 -3.99 -0.72
N GLY A 168 8.00 -2.80 -1.08
CA GLY A 168 8.46 -1.49 -0.63
C GLY A 168 9.39 -0.78 -1.60
N SER A 169 9.76 -1.41 -2.71
CA SER A 169 10.66 -0.89 -3.73
C SER A 169 9.90 -0.09 -4.79
N VAL A 170 10.56 0.95 -5.29
CA VAL A 170 10.09 1.81 -6.38
C VAL A 170 11.01 1.63 -7.57
N TYR A 171 10.41 1.38 -8.73
CA TYR A 171 11.12 1.13 -9.97
C TYR A 171 10.82 2.25 -10.95
N SER A 172 11.86 2.85 -11.52
CA SER A 172 11.72 3.81 -12.62
C SER A 172 11.59 3.11 -13.96
N VAL A 173 10.53 3.44 -14.69
CA VAL A 173 10.20 2.88 -16.00
C VAL A 173 10.94 3.67 -17.08
N ALA A 174 11.52 2.96 -18.05
CA ALA A 174 12.15 3.59 -19.20
C ALA A 174 11.13 4.41 -20.02
N PRO A 175 11.51 5.58 -20.59
CA PRO A 175 10.57 6.42 -21.34
C PRO A 175 9.84 5.71 -22.49
N ALA A 176 10.49 4.71 -23.12
CA ALA A 176 9.90 3.92 -24.21
C ALA A 176 8.74 3.01 -23.75
N GLU A 177 8.60 2.78 -22.45
CA GLU A 177 7.70 1.78 -21.85
C GLU A 177 6.64 2.41 -20.95
N LEU A 178 6.55 3.74 -20.89
CA LEU A 178 5.55 4.45 -20.10
C LEU A 178 4.13 4.03 -20.46
N THR A 179 3.83 3.89 -21.77
CA THR A 179 2.51 3.44 -22.25
C THR A 179 2.13 2.05 -21.74
N ILE A 180 3.12 1.16 -21.53
CA ILE A 180 2.89 -0.18 -20.98
C ILE A 180 2.56 -0.06 -19.50
N SER A 181 3.39 0.65 -18.73
CA SER A 181 3.19 0.80 -17.29
C SER A 181 1.86 1.47 -16.94
N GLN A 182 1.36 2.39 -17.77
CA GLN A 182 0.06 3.06 -17.58
C GLN A 182 -1.14 2.10 -17.69
N GLN A 183 -0.97 0.94 -18.31
CA GLN A 183 -2.00 -0.10 -18.36
C GLN A 183 -2.03 -0.94 -17.09
N TRP A 184 -1.00 -0.81 -16.25
CA TRP A 184 -0.89 -1.58 -15.03
C TRP A 184 -1.69 -0.92 -13.91
N SER A 185 -2.14 -1.74 -12.96
CA SER A 185 -3.05 -1.32 -11.91
C SER A 185 -2.70 -1.98 -10.59
N ARG A 186 -3.07 -1.30 -9.50
CA ARG A 186 -2.90 -1.81 -8.13
C ARG A 186 -3.46 -3.24 -8.00
N GLY A 187 -2.70 -4.09 -7.33
CA GLY A 187 -3.05 -5.48 -7.05
C GLY A 187 -2.69 -6.47 -8.16
N GLN A 188 -2.20 -6.01 -9.31
CA GLN A 188 -1.65 -6.91 -10.32
C GLN A 188 -0.37 -7.58 -9.80
N SER A 189 -0.20 -8.85 -10.15
CA SER A 189 0.98 -9.63 -9.79
C SER A 189 2.11 -9.32 -10.76
N VAL A 190 3.30 -9.08 -10.22
CA VAL A 190 4.50 -8.81 -11.01
C VAL A 190 5.64 -9.68 -10.53
N LEU A 191 6.58 -9.98 -11.41
CA LEU A 191 7.87 -10.55 -11.07
C LEU A 191 8.90 -9.42 -11.10
N VAL A 192 9.59 -9.24 -9.98
CA VAL A 192 10.70 -8.31 -9.84
C VAL A 192 11.98 -9.05 -10.16
N CYS A 193 12.59 -8.75 -11.29
CA CYS A 193 13.89 -9.26 -11.70
C CYS A 193 14.96 -8.16 -11.55
N ALA A 194 16.25 -8.51 -11.69
CA ALA A 194 17.37 -7.58 -11.42
C ALA A 194 17.28 -6.21 -12.13
N ASN A 195 16.77 -6.16 -13.37
CA ASN A 195 16.63 -4.92 -14.16
C ASN A 195 15.25 -4.79 -14.82
N GLU A 196 14.28 -5.60 -14.42
CA GLU A 196 13.01 -5.71 -15.14
C GLU A 196 11.87 -6.03 -14.18
N LEU A 197 10.73 -5.38 -14.39
CA LEU A 197 9.45 -5.74 -13.81
C LEU A 197 8.63 -6.43 -14.87
N ILE A 198 8.14 -7.63 -14.60
CA ILE A 198 7.32 -8.39 -15.55
C ILE A 198 5.91 -8.51 -14.98
N ASN A 199 4.92 -7.96 -15.68
CA ASN A 199 3.51 -8.19 -15.40
C ASN A 199 3.02 -9.33 -16.30
N GLU A 200 2.51 -10.39 -15.67
CA GLU A 200 1.84 -11.46 -16.40
C GLU A 200 0.35 -11.14 -16.41
N ASP A 201 -0.17 -10.80 -17.59
CA ASP A 201 -1.59 -10.51 -17.71
C ASP A 201 -2.44 -11.77 -17.52
N ARG A 202 -3.77 -11.61 -17.47
CA ARG A 202 -4.68 -12.75 -17.29
C ARG A 202 -4.70 -13.72 -18.48
N ALA A 203 -4.11 -13.36 -19.61
CA ALA A 203 -3.97 -14.21 -20.79
C ALA A 203 -2.63 -14.97 -20.79
N GLY A 204 -1.77 -14.80 -19.77
CA GLY A 204 -0.44 -15.38 -19.71
C GLY A 204 0.58 -14.65 -20.57
N GLN A 205 0.24 -13.48 -21.09
CA GLN A 205 1.17 -12.63 -21.83
C GLN A 205 2.03 -11.87 -20.82
N ARG A 206 3.34 -12.05 -20.94
CA ARG A 206 4.34 -11.36 -20.12
C ARG A 206 4.70 -10.05 -20.80
N VAL A 207 4.43 -8.96 -20.10
CA VAL A 207 4.85 -7.63 -20.53
C VAL A 207 5.83 -7.10 -19.49
N GLY A 208 7.06 -6.86 -19.93
CA GLY A 208 8.14 -6.34 -19.10
C GLY A 208 8.27 -4.83 -19.23
N VAL A 209 8.72 -4.18 -18.16
CA VAL A 209 9.31 -2.86 -18.21
C VAL A 209 10.71 -2.92 -17.61
N HIS A 210 11.68 -2.32 -18.28
CA HIS A 210 13.03 -2.17 -17.79
C HIS A 210 13.03 -1.17 -16.64
N SER A 211 13.54 -1.60 -15.49
CA SER A 211 13.80 -0.71 -14.37
C SER A 211 15.20 -0.13 -14.51
N ASN A 212 15.32 1.19 -14.63
CA ASN A 212 16.61 1.86 -14.53
C ASN A 212 17.05 1.92 -13.06
N SER A 213 17.47 0.79 -12.51
CA SER A 213 17.88 0.62 -11.09
C SER A 213 16.77 0.92 -10.05
N THR A 214 16.88 0.26 -8.90
CA THR A 214 16.07 0.56 -7.71
C THR A 214 16.54 1.91 -7.12
N ILE A 215 15.63 2.87 -6.91
CA ILE A 215 15.93 4.20 -6.32
C ILE A 215 15.68 4.21 -4.81
#